data_AF-A0A2K6C9W7-F1
#
_entry.id   AF-A0A2K6C9W7-F1
#
_cell.length_a   1.000
_cell.length_b   1.000
_cell.length_c   1.000
_cell.angle_alpha   90.00
_cell.angle_beta   90.00
_cell.angle_gamma   90.00
#
_symmetry.space_group_name_H-M   'P 1'
#
loop_
_entity.id
_entity.type
_entity.pdbx_description
1 polymer ?
#
loop_
_entity_poly.entity_id
_entity_poly.type
_entity_poly.pdbx_seq_one_letter_code
_entity_poly.pdbx_strand_id
1 'polypeptide(L)' 'MATSHLPPFIRRQQVLLLYRRIFQTIQQVPNDSDHKYLKDWAREEFKRIQEDTIRMMITQGNMQLKELEKTLALAKS' A
#
# COMPACT_ATOMS: atom_id res chain seq x y z
N MET A 1 11.48 5.75 -20.25
CA MET A 1 10.32 4.92 -19.86
C MET A 1 9.48 5.75 -18.90
N ALA A 2 8.33 6.27 -19.34
CA ALA A 2 7.46 7.06 -18.47
C ALA A 2 6.71 6.12 -17.54
N THR A 3 7.11 6.08 -16.26
CA THR A 3 6.29 5.49 -15.20
C THR A 3 5.05 6.36 -15.06
N SER A 4 3.95 5.94 -15.70
CA SER A 4 2.66 6.61 -15.62
C SER A 4 2.17 6.58 -14.17
N HIS A 5 2.49 7.62 -13.40
CA HIS A 5 1.95 7.81 -12.08
C HIS A 5 0.45 8.08 -12.22
N LEU A 6 -0.35 7.02 -12.10
CA LEU A 6 -1.79 7.15 -11.94
C LEU A 6 -2.07 8.18 -10.82
N PRO A 7 -3.03 9.10 -11.01
CA PRO A 7 -3.36 10.08 -10.00
C PRO A 7 -3.68 9.40 -8.65
N PRO A 8 -3.29 10.00 -7.50
CA PRO A 8 -3.48 9.39 -6.18
C PRO A 8 -4.92 8.94 -5.89
N PHE A 9 -5.91 9.66 -6.43
CA PHE A 9 -7.33 9.32 -6.29
C PHE A 9 -7.71 8.02 -7.01
N ILE A 10 -7.14 7.74 -8.19
CA ILE A 10 -7.39 6.51 -8.94
C ILE A 10 -6.83 5.30 -8.19
N ARG A 11 -5.62 5.41 -7.63
CA ARG A 11 -5.03 4.34 -6.81
C ARG A 11 -5.88 4.04 -5.57
N ARG A 12 -6.38 5.07 -4.88
CA ARG A 12 -7.27 4.88 -3.73
C ARG A 12 -8.56 4.16 -4.11
N GLN A 13 -9.16 4.53 -5.25
CA GLN A 13 -10.38 3.88 -5.72
C GLN A 13 -10.16 2.40 -6.06
N GLN A 14 -9.04 2.05 -6.69
CA GLN A 14 -8.69 0.66 -7.01
C GLN A 14 -8.52 -0.19 -5.74
N VAL A 15 -7.84 0.33 -4.72
CA VAL A 15 -7.68 -0.35 -3.43
C VAL A 15 -9.03 -0.57 -2.74
N LEU A 16 -9.92 0.43 -2.74
CA LEU A 16 -11.27 0.30 -2.17
C LEU A 16 -12.13 -0.71 -2.91
N LEU A 17 -12.04 -0.77 -4.24
CA LEU A 17 -12.75 -1.76 -5.04
C LEU A 17 -12.27 -3.18 -4.74
N LEU A 18 -10.96 -3.38 -4.65
CA LEU A 18 -10.38 -4.67 -4.26
C LEU A 18 -10.83 -5.08 -2.85
N TYR A 19 -10.76 -4.15 -1.89
CA TYR A 19 -11.23 -4.38 -0.52
C TYR A 19 -12.69 -4.86 -0.52
N ARG A 20 -13.59 -4.13 -1.19
CA ARG A 20 -15.01 -4.53 -1.29
C ARG A 20 -15.19 -5.91 -1.92
N ARG A 21 -14.47 -6.20 -3.02
CA ARG A 21 -14.57 -7.48 -3.72
C ARG A 21 -14.13 -8.65 -2.85
N ILE A 22 -13.03 -8.50 -2.09
CA ILE A 22 -12.57 -9.51 -1.14
C ILE A 22 -13.64 -9.79 -0.07
N PHE A 23 -14.22 -8.75 0.54
CA PHE A 23 -15.26 -8.94 1.56
C PHE A 23 -16.54 -9.53 0.98
N GLN A 24 -16.91 -9.22 -0.27
CA GLN A 24 -18.03 -9.85 -0.98
C GLN A 24 -17.76 -11.34 -1.24
N THR A 25 -16.53 -11.71 -1.59
CA THR A 25 -16.16 -13.12 -1.76
C THR A 25 -16.21 -13.86 -0.43
N ILE A 26 -15.72 -13.26 0.65
CA ILE A 26 -15.77 -13.88 1.99
C ILE A 26 -17.21 -14.13 2.43
N GLN A 27 -18.16 -13.21 2.12
CA GLN A 27 -19.58 -13.40 2.43
C GLN A 27 -20.23 -14.63 1.78
N GLN A 28 -19.61 -15.21 0.75
CA GLN A 28 -20.12 -16.42 0.09
C GLN A 28 -19.75 -17.70 0.86
N VAL A 29 -18.95 -17.61 1.92
CA VAL A 29 -18.54 -18.75 2.74
C VAL A 29 -19.69 -19.14 3.67
N PRO A 30 -20.25 -20.37 3.54
CA PRO A 30 -21.42 -20.78 4.30
C PRO A 30 -21.11 -21.17 5.75
N ASN A 31 -19.85 -21.48 6.05
CA ASN A 31 -19.42 -21.81 7.40
C ASN A 31 -19.11 -20.53 8.20
N ASP A 32 -19.82 -20.32 9.31
CA ASP A 32 -19.69 -19.11 10.13
C ASP A 32 -18.29 -18.93 10.74
N SER A 33 -17.65 -20.02 11.14
CA SER A 33 -16.29 -20.01 11.71
C SER A 33 -15.27 -19.62 10.66
N ASP A 34 -15.34 -20.20 9.47
CA ASP A 34 -14.45 -19.88 8.35
C ASP A 34 -14.70 -18.45 7.85
N HIS A 35 -15.96 -18.04 7.77
CA HIS A 35 -16.35 -16.68 7.41
C HIS A 35 -15.74 -15.66 8.38
N LYS A 36 -15.85 -15.90 9.69
CA LYS A 36 -15.25 -15.03 10.72
C LYS A 36 -13.72 -15.00 10.59
N TYR A 37 -13.10 -16.16 10.49
CA TYR A 37 -11.64 -16.27 10.33
C TYR A 37 -11.13 -15.49 9.10
N LEU A 38 -11.74 -15.70 7.93
CA LEU A 38 -11.33 -15.03 6.70
C LEU A 38 -11.55 -13.52 6.74
N LYS A 39 -12.63 -13.08 7.40
CA LYS A 39 -12.91 -11.66 7.60
C LYS A 39 -11.85 -10.99 8.47
N ASP A 40 -11.43 -11.64 9.55
CA ASP A 40 -10.39 -11.12 10.45
C ASP A 40 -9.00 -11.18 9.78
N TRP A 41 -8.69 -12.28 9.09
CA TRP A 41 -7.48 -12.39 8.26
C TRP A 41 -7.38 -11.27 7.23
N ALA A 42 -8.44 -11.00 6.48
CA ALA A 42 -8.42 -9.95 5.44
C ALA A 42 -8.15 -8.57 6.05
N ARG A 43 -8.70 -8.27 7.24
CA ARG A 43 -8.44 -6.99 7.93
C ARG A 43 -6.96 -6.84 8.30
N GLU A 44 -6.37 -7.88 8.88
CA GLU A 44 -4.98 -7.87 9.27
C GLU A 44 -4.04 -7.77 8.06
N GLU A 45 -4.36 -8.43 6.96
CA GLU A 45 -3.55 -8.33 5.73
C GLU A 45 -3.59 -6.93 5.12
N PHE A 46 -4.75 -6.28 5.06
CA PHE A 46 -4.82 -4.90 4.58
C PHE A 46 -4.06 -3.93 5.49
N LYS A 47 -4.07 -4.16 6.81
CA LYS A 47 -3.28 -3.40 7.77
C LYS A 47 -1.78 -3.62 7.56
N ARG A 48 -1.33 -4.86 7.40
CA ARG A 48 0.08 -5.21 7.12
C ARG A 48 0.57 -4.55 5.84
N ILE A 49 -0.19 -4.63 4.76
CA ILE A 49 0.15 -4.00 3.47
C ILE A 49 0.30 -2.48 3.63
N GLN A 50 -0.57 -1.84 4.42
CA GLN A 50 -0.47 -0.41 4.70
C GLN A 50 0.82 -0.07 5.46
N GLU A 51 1.14 -0.82 6.51
CA GLU A 51 2.35 -0.63 7.30
C GLU A 51 3.63 -0.82 6.46
N ASP A 52 3.68 -1.88 5.65
CA ASP A 52 4.81 -2.16 4.76
C ASP A 52 4.96 -1.10 3.67
N THR A 53 3.84 -0.61 3.12
CA THR A 53 3.85 0.49 2.15
C THR A 53 4.42 1.77 2.77
N ILE A 54 3.99 2.13 3.98
CA ILE A 54 4.51 3.31 4.71
C ILE A 54 6.00 3.15 4.97
N ARG A 55 6.44 1.99 5.47
CA ARG A 55 7.85 1.71 5.73
C ARG A 55 8.71 1.81 4.46
N MET A 56 8.19 1.31 3.35
CA MET A 56 8.85 1.40 2.05
C MET A 56 8.96 2.86 1.58
N MET A 57 7.88 3.65 1.70
CA MET A 57 7.89 5.08 1.33
C MET A 57 8.90 5.88 2.17
N ILE A 58 9.00 5.62 3.48
CA ILE A 58 10.00 6.28 4.34
C ILE A 58 11.41 5.91 3.90
N THR A 59 11.68 4.63 3.64
CA THR A 59 12.99 4.16 3.17
C THR A 59 13.38 4.84 1.86
N GLN A 60 12.48 4.87 0.90
CA GLN A 60 12.71 5.52 -0.40
C GLN A 60 12.94 7.03 -0.24
N GLY A 61 12.13 7.71 0.59
CA GLY A 61 12.27 9.14 0.86
C GLY A 61 13.63 9.48 1.48
N ASN A 62 14.09 8.70 2.46
CA ASN A 62 15.39 8.88 3.10
C ASN A 62 16.55 8.67 2.11
N MET A 63 16.45 7.68 1.22
CA MET A 63 17.45 7.47 0.16
C MET A 63 17.49 8.66 -0.81
N GLN A 64 16.34 9.16 -1.23
CA GLN A 64 16.25 10.32 -2.12
C GLN A 64 16.80 11.59 -1.46
N LEU A 65 16.49 11.82 -0.19
CA LEU A 65 17.02 12.94 0.59
C LEU A 65 18.55 12.90 0.63
N LYS A 66 19.13 11.75 0.97
CA LYS A 66 20.58 11.57 1.03
C LYS A 66 21.27 11.88 -0.31
N GLU A 67 20.64 11.52 -1.42
CA GLU A 67 21.20 11.80 -2.75
C GLU A 67 21.09 13.29 -3.12
N LEU A 68 20.00 13.94 -2.73
CA LEU A 68 19.85 15.39 -2.88
C LEU A 68 20.89 16.15 -2.07
N GLU A 69 21.13 15.76 -0.82
CA GLU A 69 22.14 16.38 0.05
C GLU A 69 23.55 16.29 -0.54
N LYS A 70 23.94 15.13 -1.08
CA LYS A 70 25.22 14.99 -1.80
C LYS A 70 25.31 15.91 -3.01
N THR A 71 24.26 15.96 -3.82
CA THR A 71 24.20 16.81 -5.02
C THR A 71 24.38 18.28 -4.65
N LEU A 72 23.72 18.73 -3.58
CA LEU A 72 23.84 20.09 -3.07
C LEU A 72 25.22 20.38 -2.47
N ALA A 73 25.87 19.41 -1.83
CA ALA A 73 27.23 19.57 -1.31
C ALA A 73 28.23 19.77 -2.45
N LEU A 74 28.11 18.99 -3.54
CA LEU A 74 28.97 19.11 -4.73
C LEU A 74 28.73 20.41 -5.51
N ALA A 75 27.50 20.92 -5.53
CA ALA A 75 27.19 22.19 -6.21
C ALA A 75 27.69 23.43 -5.43
N LYS A 76 28.01 23.27 -4.14
CA LYS A 76 28.51 24.35 -3.27
C LYS A 76 30.04 24.38 -3.15
N SER A 77 30.73 23.38 -3.69
CA SER A 77 32.20 23.31 -3.81
C SER A 77 32.66 23.88 -5.13
#